data_AF-A0A378IYC5-F1
#
_entry.id   AF-A0A378IYC5-F1
#
_cell.length_a   1.000
_cell.length_b   1.000
_cell.length_c   1.000
_cell.angle_alpha   90.00
_cell.angle_beta   90.00
_cell.angle_gamma   90.00
#
_symmetry.space_group_name_H-M   'P 1'
#
loop_
_entity.id
_entity.type
_entity.pdbx_description
1 polymer ?
#
loop_
_entity_poly.entity_id
_entity_poly.type
_entity_poly.pdbx_seq_one_letter_code
_entity_poly.pdbx_strand_id
1 'polypeptide(L)'
;MKSFEERIDLPELADELMMNIDDLFPILETLEILGFAKVSDGDIQLSELGKQFSEADLQERKQLFARRLLEKVPLARYIRRVLDEKIGHRVSEERFLSKLEDYLSEKESERVLRTMIDWGRYAEIFAYDFTSGILSLENPGISGSTKIN
;
A
#
# COMPACT_ATOMS: atom_id res chain seq x y z
N MET A 1 -22.50 -14.36 8.83
CA MET A 1 -21.29 -13.53 8.66
C MET A 1 -20.79 -13.28 10.07
N LYS A 2 -19.66 -13.88 10.50
CA LYS A 2 -19.11 -13.64 11.84
C LYS A 2 -18.87 -12.12 11.95
N SER A 3 -19.36 -11.52 13.02
CA SER A 3 -19.07 -10.13 13.35
C SER A 3 -17.57 -10.02 13.62
N PHE A 4 -16.82 -9.22 12.87
CA PHE A 4 -15.41 -8.91 13.16
C PHE A 4 -15.26 -7.98 14.39
N GLU A 5 -16.25 -7.97 15.29
CA GLU A 5 -16.22 -7.25 16.57
C GLU A 5 -15.31 -7.91 17.60
N GLU A 6 -15.03 -9.21 17.45
CA GLU A 6 -14.24 -9.99 18.39
C GLU A 6 -12.77 -10.06 17.97
N ARG A 7 -11.88 -10.04 18.98
CA ARG A 7 -10.47 -10.38 18.81
C ARG A 7 -10.37 -11.81 18.26
N ILE A 8 -9.49 -12.01 17.29
CA ILE A 8 -9.23 -13.33 16.71
C ILE A 8 -7.79 -13.72 17.02
N ASP A 9 -7.60 -14.94 17.54
CA ASP A 9 -6.29 -15.54 17.76
C ASP A 9 -5.58 -15.76 16.41
N LEU A 10 -4.30 -15.39 16.31
CA LEU A 10 -3.56 -15.44 15.05
C LEU A 10 -3.41 -16.85 14.47
N PRO A 11 -3.11 -17.90 15.26
CA PRO A 11 -3.21 -19.29 14.81
C PRO A 11 -4.58 -19.65 14.23
N GLU A 12 -5.69 -19.30 14.91
CA GLU A 12 -7.05 -19.54 14.38
C GLU A 12 -7.26 -18.84 13.03
N LEU A 13 -6.84 -17.58 12.91
CA LEU A 13 -6.95 -16.83 11.67
C LEU A 13 -6.11 -17.43 10.53
N ALA A 14 -4.89 -17.89 10.83
CA ALA A 14 -4.00 -18.53 9.86
C ALA A 14 -4.63 -19.84 9.33
N ASP A 15 -5.21 -20.65 10.21
CA ASP A 15 -5.93 -21.87 9.86
C ASP A 15 -7.17 -21.57 8.99
N GLU A 16 -7.97 -20.55 9.34
CA GLU A 16 -9.16 -20.14 8.57
C GLU A 16 -8.79 -19.66 7.16
N LEU A 17 -7.67 -18.93 7.03
CA LEU A 17 -7.17 -18.45 5.74
C LEU A 17 -6.38 -19.50 4.95
N MET A 18 -6.15 -20.69 5.53
CA MET A 18 -5.25 -21.72 4.99
C MET A 18 -3.86 -21.16 4.62
N MET A 19 -3.35 -20.27 5.47
CA MET A 19 -2.06 -19.60 5.30
C MET A 19 -1.08 -20.00 6.40
N ASN A 20 0.22 -20.03 6.09
CA ASN A 20 1.20 -20.12 7.15
C ASN A 20 1.20 -18.82 7.96
N ILE A 21 1.44 -18.92 9.27
CA ILE A 21 1.51 -17.74 10.14
C ILE A 21 2.61 -16.76 9.71
N ASP A 22 3.73 -17.29 9.18
CA ASP A 22 4.84 -16.50 8.63
C ASP A 22 4.43 -15.67 7.41
N ASP A 23 3.51 -16.18 6.58
CA ASP A 23 2.95 -15.48 5.43
C ASP A 23 1.88 -14.45 5.85
N LEU A 24 1.27 -14.65 7.03
CA LEU A 24 0.28 -13.75 7.59
C LEU A 24 0.92 -12.50 8.21
N PHE A 25 2.08 -12.63 8.87
CA PHE A 25 2.73 -11.52 9.57
C PHE A 25 2.92 -10.24 8.72
N PRO A 26 3.43 -10.29 7.48
CA PRO A 26 3.57 -9.09 6.65
C PRO A 26 2.24 -8.37 6.38
N ILE A 27 1.14 -9.11 6.32
CA ILE A 27 -0.21 -8.56 6.13
C ILE A 27 -0.65 -7.86 7.43
N LEU A 28 -0.46 -8.51 8.57
CA LEU A 28 -0.79 -7.96 9.89
C LEU A 28 -0.02 -6.66 10.16
N GLU A 29 1.29 -6.67 9.90
CA GLU A 29 2.15 -5.48 10.03
C GLU A 29 1.65 -4.33 9.14
N THR A 30 1.25 -4.63 7.91
CA THR A 30 0.69 -3.61 7.00
C THR A 30 -0.62 -3.03 7.54
N LEU A 31 -1.53 -3.88 8.03
CA LEU A 31 -2.78 -3.43 8.65
C LEU A 31 -2.53 -2.57 9.88
N GLU A 32 -1.53 -2.90 10.69
CA GLU A 32 -1.16 -2.12 11.87
C GLU A 32 -0.50 -0.79 11.51
N ILE A 33 0.46 -0.77 10.57
CA ILE A 33 1.10 0.46 10.06
C ILE A 33 0.06 1.44 9.53
N LEU A 34 -0.92 0.94 8.76
CA LEU A 34 -1.99 1.77 8.21
C LEU A 34 -3.10 2.05 9.24
N GLY A 35 -3.09 1.37 10.39
CA GLY A 35 -4.05 1.54 11.49
C GLY A 35 -5.44 0.96 11.19
N PHE A 36 -5.53 -0.01 10.28
CA PHE A 36 -6.74 -0.79 10.04
C PHE A 36 -6.94 -1.90 11.08
N ALA A 37 -5.86 -2.37 11.70
CA ALA A 37 -5.94 -3.34 12.77
C ALA A 37 -4.96 -2.98 13.90
N LYS A 38 -5.16 -3.64 15.04
CA LYS A 38 -4.20 -3.69 16.14
C LYS A 38 -3.85 -5.14 16.39
N VAL A 39 -2.57 -5.42 16.54
CA VAL A 39 -2.08 -6.74 16.94
C VAL A 39 -1.57 -6.64 18.37
N SER A 40 -2.02 -7.54 19.25
CA SER A 40 -1.55 -7.56 20.64
C SER A 40 -1.71 -8.95 21.23
N ASP A 41 -0.67 -9.42 21.93
CA ASP A 41 -0.71 -10.67 22.70
C ASP A 41 -1.10 -11.91 21.89
N GLY A 42 -0.79 -11.95 20.59
CA GLY A 42 -1.15 -13.06 19.70
C GLY A 42 -2.56 -12.95 19.10
N ASP A 43 -3.28 -11.87 19.38
CA ASP A 43 -4.59 -11.57 18.78
C ASP A 43 -4.50 -10.44 17.75
N ILE A 44 -5.40 -10.45 16.78
CA ILE A 44 -5.71 -9.30 15.93
C ILE A 44 -7.13 -8.79 16.18
N GLN A 45 -7.29 -7.46 16.12
CA GLN A 45 -8.58 -6.79 16.15
C GLN A 45 -8.64 -5.70 15.09
N LEU A 46 -9.72 -5.63 14.32
CA LEU A 46 -9.96 -4.48 13.43
C LEU A 46 -10.19 -3.21 14.25
N SER A 47 -9.57 -2.11 13.82
CA SER A 47 -9.94 -0.79 14.32
C SER A 47 -11.28 -0.36 13.72
N GLU A 48 -11.88 0.72 14.23
CA GLU A 48 -13.07 1.31 13.60
C GLU A 48 -12.83 1.67 12.13
N LEU A 49 -11.61 2.12 11.80
CA LEU A 49 -11.22 2.38 10.42
C LEU A 49 -11.10 1.08 9.60
N GLY A 50 -10.61 0.00 10.18
CA GLY A 50 -10.56 -1.31 9.54
C GLY A 50 -11.94 -1.88 9.24
N LYS A 51 -12.90 -1.69 10.16
CA LYS A 51 -14.31 -2.06 9.95
C LYS A 51 -14.91 -1.27 8.80
N GLN A 52 -14.73 0.06 8.79
CA GLN A 52 -15.15 0.91 7.68
C GLN A 52 -14.53 0.46 6.35
N PHE A 53 -13.23 0.16 6.33
CA PHE A 53 -12.57 -0.35 5.13
C PHE A 53 -13.14 -1.69 4.66
N SER A 54 -13.47 -2.59 5.58
CA SER A 54 -14.07 -3.90 5.27
C SER A 54 -15.47 -3.77 4.64
N GLU A 55 -16.27 -2.81 5.11
CA GLU A 55 -17.65 -2.59 4.65
C GLU A 55 -17.74 -1.67 3.42
N ALA A 56 -16.70 -0.86 3.19
CA ALA A 56 -16.60 0.09 2.09
C ALA A 56 -16.62 -0.58 0.70
N ASP A 57 -17.17 0.14 -0.28
CA ASP A 57 -17.01 -0.23 -1.69
C ASP A 57 -15.56 -0.04 -2.17
N LEU A 58 -15.28 -0.47 -3.41
CA LEU A 58 -13.92 -0.41 -3.95
C LEU A 58 -13.34 1.02 -3.97
N GLN A 59 -14.15 2.03 -4.31
CA GLN A 59 -13.65 3.39 -4.44
C GLN A 59 -13.36 3.99 -3.06
N GLU A 60 -14.25 3.77 -2.11
CA GLU A 60 -14.08 4.20 -0.73
C GLU A 60 -12.87 3.51 -0.07
N ARG A 61 -12.68 2.20 -0.31
CA ARG A 61 -11.46 1.47 0.13
C ARG A 61 -10.19 2.14 -0.38
N LYS A 62 -10.11 2.45 -1.68
CA LYS A 62 -8.94 3.14 -2.25
C LYS A 62 -8.69 4.50 -1.60
N GLN A 63 -9.75 5.27 -1.36
CA GLN A 63 -9.65 6.59 -0.70
C GLN A 63 -9.17 6.48 0.75
N LEU A 64 -9.72 5.54 1.52
CA LEU A 64 -9.28 5.26 2.90
C LEU A 64 -7.81 4.82 2.90
N PHE A 65 -7.44 3.90 2.02
CA PHE A 65 -6.06 3.43 1.88
C PHE A 65 -5.12 4.58 1.52
N ALA A 66 -5.46 5.40 0.52
CA ALA A 66 -4.65 6.55 0.09
C ALA A 66 -4.38 7.53 1.23
N ARG A 67 -5.43 7.88 2.00
CA ARG A 67 -5.31 8.77 3.15
C ARG A 67 -4.33 8.20 4.18
N ARG A 68 -4.47 6.91 4.52
CA ARG A 68 -3.61 6.26 5.52
C ARG A 68 -2.19 6.07 5.02
N LEU A 69 -2.02 5.72 3.75
CA LEU A 69 -0.72 5.58 3.11
C LEU A 69 0.07 6.90 3.18
N LEU A 70 -0.54 8.03 2.80
CA LEU A 70 0.11 9.35 2.86
C LEU A 70 0.33 9.85 4.30
N GLU A 71 -0.55 9.49 5.24
CA GLU A 71 -0.44 9.87 6.66
C GLU A 71 0.63 9.05 7.39
N LYS A 72 0.73 7.74 7.13
CA LYS A 72 1.52 6.80 7.92
C LYS A 72 2.84 6.39 7.27
N VAL A 73 2.97 6.46 5.95
CA VAL A 73 4.14 5.97 5.24
C VAL A 73 4.96 7.13 4.66
N PRO A 74 6.13 7.48 5.25
CA PRO A 74 6.93 8.63 4.82
C PRO A 74 7.38 8.54 3.36
N LEU A 75 7.72 7.35 2.87
CA LEU A 75 8.15 7.15 1.49
C LEU A 75 7.03 7.48 0.49
N ALA A 76 5.80 7.04 0.75
CA ALA A 76 4.65 7.38 -0.09
C ALA A 76 4.44 8.89 -0.17
N ARG A 77 4.49 9.57 0.98
CA ARG A 77 4.37 11.03 1.06
C ARG A 77 5.49 11.74 0.31
N TYR A 78 6.72 11.24 0.43
CA TYR A 78 7.88 11.79 -0.27
C TYR A 78 7.72 11.66 -1.79
N ILE A 79 7.38 10.47 -2.30
CA ILE A 79 7.14 10.25 -3.74
C ILE A 79 6.05 11.20 -4.25
N ARG A 80 4.91 11.24 -3.55
CA ARG A 80 3.78 12.10 -3.92
C ARG A 80 4.21 13.57 -4.02
N ARG A 81 4.91 14.07 -2.99
CA ARG A 81 5.42 15.44 -2.96
C ARG A 81 6.37 15.75 -4.12
N VAL A 82 7.31 14.85 -4.40
CA VAL A 82 8.28 15.04 -5.49
C VAL A 82 7.57 15.11 -6.85
N LEU A 83 6.51 14.31 -7.05
CA LEU A 83 5.69 14.38 -8.25
C LEU A 83 4.87 15.69 -8.31
N ASP A 84 4.28 16.13 -7.21
CA ASP A 84 3.55 17.41 -7.14
C ASP A 84 4.45 18.62 -7.48
N GLU A 85 5.70 18.62 -7.02
CA GLU A 85 6.67 19.71 -7.22
C GLU A 85 7.30 19.73 -8.63
N LYS A 86 7.31 18.59 -9.34
CA LYS A 86 7.93 18.48 -10.67
C LYS A 86 7.00 19.03 -11.76
N ILE A 87 7.51 19.94 -12.59
CA ILE A 87 6.80 20.38 -13.81
C ILE A 87 6.51 19.16 -14.68
N GLY A 88 5.23 18.98 -15.03
CA GLY A 88 4.74 17.82 -15.79
C GLY A 88 4.47 16.57 -14.96
N HIS A 89 4.68 16.61 -13.64
CA HIS A 89 4.33 15.55 -12.69
C HIS A 89 4.83 14.15 -13.06
N ARG A 90 6.00 14.06 -13.71
CA ARG A 90 6.62 12.83 -14.19
C ARG A 90 8.05 12.74 -13.72
N VAL A 91 8.40 11.65 -13.05
CA VAL A 91 9.73 11.43 -12.46
C VAL A 91 10.14 9.97 -12.67
N SER A 92 11.38 9.76 -13.09
CA SER A 92 11.96 8.42 -13.23
C SER A 92 12.18 7.77 -11.86
N GLU A 93 11.94 6.46 -11.78
CA GLU A 93 12.15 5.66 -10.58
C GLU A 93 13.58 5.73 -10.05
N GLU A 94 14.57 5.90 -10.93
CA GLU A 94 15.99 6.10 -10.60
C GLU A 94 16.20 7.24 -9.59
N ARG A 95 15.37 8.29 -9.65
CA ARG A 95 15.42 9.40 -8.69
C ARG A 95 15.10 8.93 -7.26
N PHE A 96 14.20 7.97 -7.12
CA PHE A 96 13.78 7.43 -5.84
C PHE A 96 14.70 6.31 -5.38
N LEU A 97 15.15 5.43 -6.30
CA LEU A 97 16.13 4.38 -6.02
C LEU A 97 17.43 4.97 -5.48
N SER A 98 18.02 5.94 -6.19
CA SER A 98 19.24 6.62 -5.75
C SER A 98 19.11 7.23 -4.34
N LYS A 99 17.91 7.67 -3.95
CA LYS A 99 17.67 8.21 -2.60
C LYS A 99 17.52 7.12 -1.53
N LEU A 100 16.96 5.96 -1.89
CA LEU A 100 16.84 4.80 -1.00
C LEU A 100 18.20 4.14 -0.77
N GLU A 101 19.05 4.11 -1.79
CA GLU A 101 20.41 3.56 -1.75
C GLU A 101 21.36 4.31 -0.82
N ASP A 102 21.01 5.53 -0.40
CA ASP A 102 21.70 6.24 0.69
C ASP A 102 21.63 5.46 2.03
N TYR A 103 20.66 4.53 2.17
CA TYR A 103 20.35 3.82 3.43
C TYR A 103 20.21 2.30 3.26
N LEU A 104 19.91 1.83 2.05
CA LEU A 104 19.61 0.43 1.74
C LEU A 104 20.57 -0.08 0.65
N SER A 105 20.68 -1.39 0.50
CA SER A 105 21.32 -1.96 -0.69
C SER A 105 20.44 -1.70 -1.92
N GLU A 106 21.04 -1.80 -3.12
CA GLU A 106 20.33 -1.71 -4.40
C GLU A 106 19.11 -2.65 -4.44
N LYS A 107 19.33 -3.94 -4.17
CA LYS A 107 18.28 -4.96 -4.12
C LYS A 107 17.15 -4.62 -3.15
N GLU A 108 17.48 -4.12 -1.96
CA GLU A 108 16.46 -3.73 -0.98
C GLU A 108 15.73 -2.45 -1.39
N SER A 109 16.43 -1.52 -2.05
CA SER A 109 15.84 -0.28 -2.59
C SER A 109 14.82 -0.59 -3.68
N GLU A 110 15.15 -1.47 -4.62
CA GLU A 110 14.23 -1.96 -5.65
C GLU A 110 13.00 -2.62 -5.03
N ARG A 111 13.20 -3.51 -4.06
CA ARG A 111 12.10 -4.21 -3.37
C ARG A 111 11.16 -3.22 -2.68
N VAL A 112 11.72 -2.27 -1.92
CA VAL A 112 10.94 -1.25 -1.19
C VAL A 112 10.20 -0.33 -2.16
N LEU A 113 10.86 0.14 -3.22
CA LEU A 113 10.21 1.01 -4.21
C LEU A 113 9.11 0.26 -4.95
N ARG A 114 9.31 -1.01 -5.29
CA ARG A 114 8.30 -1.85 -5.94
C ARG A 114 7.05 -2.01 -5.07
N THR A 115 7.21 -2.33 -3.78
CA THR A 115 6.09 -2.37 -2.83
C THR A 115 5.36 -1.03 -2.79
N MET A 116 6.11 0.08 -2.78
CA MET A 116 5.51 1.42 -2.77
C MET A 116 4.75 1.74 -4.05
N ILE A 117 5.24 1.28 -5.21
CA ILE A 117 4.56 1.42 -6.50
C ILE A 117 3.25 0.64 -6.48
N ASP A 118 3.26 -0.60 -6.00
CA ASP A 118 2.04 -1.43 -5.94
C ASP A 118 0.98 -0.80 -5.01
N TRP A 119 1.38 -0.35 -3.83
CA TRP A 119 0.49 0.35 -2.90
C TRP A 119 0.01 1.69 -3.44
N GLY A 120 0.90 2.47 -4.07
CA GLY A 120 0.58 3.77 -4.62
C GLY A 120 -0.40 3.72 -5.79
N ARG A 121 -0.28 2.70 -6.65
CA ARG A 121 -1.21 2.44 -7.75
C ARG A 121 -2.56 1.96 -7.25
N TYR A 122 -2.59 1.03 -6.29
CA TYR A 122 -3.85 0.62 -5.65
C TYR A 122 -4.59 1.82 -5.06
N ALA A 123 -3.86 2.68 -4.36
CA ALA A 123 -4.37 3.89 -3.73
C ALA A 123 -4.68 5.04 -4.71
N GLU A 124 -4.34 4.90 -5.99
CA GLU A 124 -4.46 5.94 -7.01
C GLU A 124 -3.79 7.27 -6.64
N ILE A 125 -2.72 7.22 -5.84
CA ILE A 125 -1.97 8.43 -5.46
C ILE A 125 -0.94 8.83 -6.53
N PHE A 126 -0.55 7.89 -7.39
CA PHE A 126 0.24 8.08 -8.61
C PHE A 126 0.11 6.84 -9.52
N ALA A 127 0.42 7.00 -10.81
CA ALA A 127 0.61 5.93 -11.80
C ALA A 127 2.10 5.54 -11.90
N TYR A 128 2.34 4.37 -12.49
CA TYR A 128 3.68 3.91 -12.87
C TYR A 128 3.64 3.16 -14.21
N ASP A 129 4.59 3.48 -15.09
CA ASP A 129 4.78 2.83 -16.38
C ASP A 129 5.97 1.85 -16.30
N PHE A 130 5.67 0.55 -16.38
CA PHE A 130 6.67 -0.53 -16.32
C PHE A 130 7.62 -0.60 -17.52
N THR A 131 7.29 0.05 -18.63
CA THR A 131 8.17 0.10 -19.80
C THR A 131 9.18 1.23 -19.68
N SER A 132 8.75 2.39 -19.19
CA SER A 132 9.61 3.58 -19.10
C SER A 132 10.21 3.83 -17.71
N GLY A 133 9.76 3.13 -16.67
CA GLY A 133 10.22 3.37 -15.28
C GLY A 133 9.77 4.73 -14.74
N ILE A 134 8.65 5.27 -15.24
CA ILE A 134 8.17 6.63 -14.90
C ILE A 134 7.01 6.55 -13.92
N LEU A 135 7.15 7.24 -12.79
CA LEU A 135 6.04 7.57 -11.89
C LEU A 135 5.38 8.88 -12.35
N SER A 136 4.05 8.95 -12.29
CA SER A 136 3.31 10.15 -12.70
C SER A 136 1.99 10.41 -11.97
N LEU A 137 1.50 11.65 -12.01
CA LEU A 137 0.14 11.99 -11.52
C LEU A 137 -0.93 11.98 -12.61
N GLU A 138 -0.56 11.68 -13.84
CA GLU A 138 -1.50 11.59 -14.96
C GLU A 138 -2.23 10.23 -14.90
N ASN A 139 -3.56 10.27 -14.81
CA ASN A 139 -4.44 9.09 -14.80
C ASN A 139 -4.02 7.96 -13.82
N PRO A 140 -3.87 8.23 -12.51
CA PRO A 140 -3.42 7.23 -11.53
C PRO A 140 -4.37 6.03 -11.38
N GLY A 141 -5.64 6.14 -11.78
CA GLY A 141 -6.64 5.07 -11.75
C GLY A 141 -6.83 4.27 -13.05
N ILE A 142 -6.13 4.61 -14.15
CA ILE A 142 -6.31 3.99 -15.48
C ILE A 142 -5.01 3.36 -15.96
N SER A 143 -4.51 2.34 -15.24
CA SER A 143 -3.45 1.49 -15.76
C SER A 143 -4.07 0.19 -16.29
N GLY A 144 -4.47 0.16 -17.57
CA GLY A 144 -4.73 -1.12 -18.27
C GLY A 144 -5.99 -1.28 -19.12
N SER A 145 -6.63 -0.22 -19.63
CA SER A 145 -7.60 -0.37 -20.74
C SER A 145 -7.03 0.22 -22.01
N THR A 146 -6.16 -0.55 -22.67
CA THR A 146 -5.92 -0.35 -24.10
C THR A 146 -7.27 -0.49 -24.80
N LYS A 147 -7.79 0.62 -25.32
CA LYS A 147 -8.90 0.57 -26.26
C LYS A 147 -8.42 -0.20 -27.48
N ILE A 148 -8.96 -1.39 -27.66
CA ILE A 148 -8.91 -2.10 -28.93
C ILE A 148 -9.94 -1.39 -29.81
N ASN A 149 -9.46 -0.57 -30.75
CA ASN A 149 -10.22 -0.12 -31.91
C ASN A 149 -9.39 -0.48 -33.14
#